data_AF-A0A355UI88-F1
#
_entry.id   AF-A0A355UI88-F1
#
_cell.length_a   1.000
_cell.length_b   1.000
_cell.length_c   1.000
_cell.angle_alpha   90.00
_cell.angle_beta   90.00
_cell.angle_gamma   90.00
#
_symmetry.space_group_name_H-M   'P 1'
#
loop_
_entity.id
_entity.type
_entity.pdbx_description
1 polymer ?
#
loop_
_entity_poly.entity_id
_entity_poly.type
_entity_poly.pdbx_seq_one_letter_code
_entity_poly.pdbx_strand_id
1 'polypeptide(L)'
;NKLYLVEVYGNAQSIYYIWEEEKNKVPKLLGINVGSGSEMKIYVSKNKIKKITTITNPVFFTDDEENVKEEDKKLKGFEWRIKERPLKPEDIFIKR
;
A
#
# COMPACT_ATOMS: atom_id res chain seq x y z
N ASN A 1 -4.06 13.76 -19.43
CA ASN A 1 -4.32 13.81 -17.97
C ASN A 1 -3.28 12.94 -17.27
N LYS A 2 -2.53 13.45 -16.28
CA LYS A 2 -1.55 12.64 -15.52
C LYS A 2 -1.91 12.73 -14.04
N LEU A 3 -2.03 11.59 -13.38
CA LEU A 3 -2.26 11.53 -11.94
C LEU A 3 -1.07 12.16 -11.21
N TYR A 4 -1.34 13.11 -10.30
CA TYR A 4 -0.31 13.81 -9.54
C TYR A 4 -0.46 13.68 -8.02
N LEU A 5 -1.69 13.51 -7.54
CA LEU A 5 -2.01 13.45 -6.11
C LEU A 5 -3.19 12.51 -5.88
N VAL A 6 -3.10 11.72 -4.81
CA VAL A 6 -4.21 10.99 -4.20
C VAL A 6 -4.33 11.47 -2.76
N GLU A 7 -5.55 11.82 -2.35
CA GLU A 7 -5.86 12.24 -0.99
C GLU A 7 -6.79 11.19 -0.36
N VAL A 8 -6.45 10.78 0.86
CA VAL A 8 -7.18 9.78 1.65
C VAL A 8 -7.63 10.45 2.93
N TYR A 9 -8.94 10.38 3.21
CA TYR A 9 -9.55 10.97 4.41
C TYR A 9 -10.24 9.89 5.25
N GLY A 10 -10.18 10.02 6.57
CA GLY A 10 -10.81 9.11 7.53
C GLY A 10 -9.95 7.89 7.85
N ASN A 11 -9.79 6.98 6.89
CA ASN A 11 -9.11 5.69 7.08
C ASN A 11 -7.75 5.63 6.36
N ALA A 12 -6.84 6.54 6.71
CA ALA A 12 -5.51 6.56 6.12
C ALA A 12 -4.64 5.46 6.74
N GLN A 13 -4.71 4.25 6.19
CA GLN A 13 -3.94 3.09 6.65
C GLN A 13 -2.88 2.68 5.63
N SER A 14 -1.75 2.17 6.11
CA SER A 14 -0.65 1.67 5.28
C SER A 14 0.04 0.48 5.93
N ILE A 15 0.51 -0.45 5.11
CA ILE A 15 1.35 -1.58 5.53
C ILE A 15 2.53 -1.63 4.54
N TYR A 16 3.76 -1.51 5.03
CA TYR A 16 4.98 -1.59 4.23
C TYR A 16 5.81 -2.79 4.65
N TYR A 17 6.12 -3.66 3.69
CA TYR A 17 7.13 -4.70 3.85
C TYR A 17 8.48 -4.11 3.47
N ILE A 18 9.41 -4.07 4.42
CA ILE A 18 10.73 -3.46 4.27
C ILE A 18 11.70 -4.54 3.82
N TRP A 19 12.12 -4.48 2.56
CA TRP A 19 13.03 -5.47 1.98
C TRP A 19 14.45 -4.91 1.85
N GLU A 20 15.43 -5.74 2.18
CA GLU A 20 16.83 -5.52 1.87
C GLU A 20 17.20 -6.29 0.60
N GLU A 21 17.63 -5.56 -0.42
CA GLU A 21 18.08 -6.12 -1.68
C GLU A 21 19.61 -6.02 -1.78
N GLU A 22 20.26 -7.16 -1.91
CA GLU A 22 21.70 -7.26 -2.18
C GLU A 22 21.93 -7.94 -3.53
N LYS A 23 22.93 -7.47 -4.28
CA LYS A 23 23.27 -8.03 -5.60
C LYS A 23 23.61 -9.53 -5.45
N ASN A 24 22.95 -10.36 -6.26
CA ASN A 24 23.10 -11.83 -6.28
C ASN A 24 22.63 -12.56 -5.00
N LYS A 25 21.81 -11.92 -4.14
CA LYS A 25 21.15 -12.58 -3.01
C LYS A 25 19.64 -12.53 -3.17
N VAL A 26 18.95 -13.44 -2.50
CA VAL A 26 17.49 -13.38 -2.36
C VAL A 26 17.16 -12.19 -1.45
N PRO A 27 16.19 -11.32 -1.82
CA PRO A 27 15.76 -10.22 -0.97
C PRO A 27 15.35 -10.72 0.41
N LYS A 28 15.82 -10.03 1.46
CA LYS A 28 15.52 -10.38 2.85
C LYS A 28 14.46 -9.41 3.39
N LEU A 29 13.40 -9.94 3.99
CA LEU A 29 12.46 -9.10 4.73
C LEU A 29 13.11 -8.66 6.05
N LEU A 30 13.19 -7.35 6.26
CA LEU A 30 13.71 -6.75 7.49
C LEU A 30 12.62 -6.45 8.52
N GLY A 31 11.36 -6.38 8.09
CA GLY A 31 10.24 -6.10 8.97
C GLY A 31 9.04 -5.53 8.23
N ILE A 32 7.99 -5.27 8.99
CA ILE A 32 6.73 -4.73 8.51
C ILE A 32 6.44 -3.45 9.28
N ASN A 33 6.27 -2.34 8.56
CA ASN A 33 5.78 -1.09 9.13
C ASN A 33 4.26 -1.00 8.93
N VAL A 34 3.52 -0.91 10.02
CA VAL A 34 2.06 -0.74 10.03
C VAL A 34 1.75 0.67 10.49
N GLY A 35 0.91 1.35 9.73
CA GLY A 35 0.62 2.77 9.91
C GLY A 35 -0.86 3.08 9.79
N SER A 36 -1.31 4.03 10.59
CA SER A 36 -2.66 4.59 10.51
C SER A 36 -2.69 6.09 10.80
N GLY A 37 -3.75 6.74 10.36
CA GLY A 37 -4.03 8.14 10.63
C GLY A 37 -5.38 8.54 10.01
N SER A 38 -5.69 9.84 10.06
CA SER A 38 -6.97 10.37 9.55
C SER A 38 -6.84 11.04 8.17
N GLU A 39 -5.63 11.38 7.74
CA GLU A 39 -5.39 11.99 6.43
C GLU A 39 -4.05 11.54 5.86
N MET A 40 -4.02 11.16 4.58
CA MET A 40 -2.80 10.82 3.84
C MET A 40 -2.80 11.39 2.44
N LYS A 41 -1.62 11.87 2.01
CA LYS A 41 -1.37 12.37 0.65
C LYS A 41 -0.32 11.50 -0.03
N ILE A 42 -0.65 11.01 -1.22
CA ILE A 42 0.24 10.21 -2.07
C ILE A 42 0.52 11.04 -3.33
N TYR A 43 1.76 11.51 -3.47
CA TYR A 43 2.22 12.26 -4.62
C TYR A 43 2.75 11.30 -5.68
N VAL A 44 2.29 11.46 -6.91
CA VAL A 44 2.67 10.63 -8.07
C VAL A 44 3.40 11.48 -9.09
N SER A 45 4.52 10.98 -9.61
CA SER A 45 5.29 11.63 -10.68
C SER A 45 5.87 10.58 -11.61
N LYS A 46 5.78 10.82 -12.93
CA LYS A 46 6.24 9.89 -13.96
C LYS A 46 5.68 8.47 -13.77
N ASN A 47 4.38 8.37 -13.43
CA ASN A 47 3.67 7.12 -13.14
C ASN A 47 4.26 6.29 -11.99
N LYS A 48 5.02 6.92 -11.08
CA LYS A 48 5.58 6.31 -9.88
C LYS A 48 5.20 7.10 -8.64
N ILE A 49 5.08 6.42 -7.52
CA ILE A 49 4.92 7.07 -6.21
C ILE A 49 6.20 7.85 -5.92
N LYS A 50 6.05 9.16 -5.67
CA LYS A 50 7.15 10.07 -5.33
C LYS A 50 7.25 10.28 -3.81
N LYS A 51 6.11 10.43 -3.14
CA LYS A 51 6.05 10.70 -1.70
C LYS A 51 4.71 10.23 -1.14
N ILE A 52 4.72 9.67 0.06
CA ILE A 52 3.53 9.42 0.88
C ILE A 52 3.68 10.22 2.16
N THR A 53 2.61 10.85 2.64
CA THR A 53 2.62 11.63 3.88
C THR A 53 1.30 11.45 4.60
N THR A 54 1.36 10.87 5.80
CA THR A 54 0.23 10.85 6.75
C THR A 54 0.31 12.11 7.61
N ILE A 55 -0.79 12.87 7.64
CA ILE A 55 -0.79 14.25 8.15
C ILE A 55 -1.37 14.31 9.56
N THR A 56 -2.53 13.67 9.79
CA THR A 56 -3.30 13.83 11.03
C THR A 56 -3.30 12.53 11.83
N ASN A 57 -2.97 12.63 13.12
CA ASN A 57 -2.89 11.54 14.10
C ASN A 57 -2.10 10.31 13.61
N PRO A 58 -0.86 10.48 13.11
CA PRO A 58 -0.05 9.37 12.64
C PRO A 58 0.31 8.42 13.79
N VAL A 59 -0.06 7.15 13.67
CA VAL A 59 0.38 6.07 14.56
C VAL A 59 1.06 5.00 13.71
N PHE A 60 2.31 4.71 14.03
CA PHE A 60 3.13 3.77 13.29
C PHE A 60 3.92 2.88 14.24
N PHE A 61 4.10 1.63 13.86
CA PHE A 61 5.10 0.75 14.45
C PHE A 61 5.79 -0.05 13.35
N THR A 62 7.01 -0.50 13.63
CA THR A 62 7.76 -1.43 12.78
C THR A 62 8.21 -2.57 13.65
N ASP A 63 7.97 -3.79 13.19
CA ASP A 63 8.41 -5.00 13.89
C ASP A 63 8.80 -6.09 12.88
N ASP A 64 9.47 -7.12 13.37
CA ASP A 64 9.76 -8.33 12.60
C ASP A 64 8.45 -9.04 12.22
N GLU A 65 8.44 -9.74 11.08
CA GLU A 65 7.22 -10.38 10.55
C GLU A 65 6.55 -11.35 11.55
N GLU A 66 7.34 -12.01 12.38
CA GLU A 66 6.87 -12.96 13.39
C GLU A 66 6.12 -12.29 14.55
N ASN A 67 6.44 -11.01 14.83
CA ASN A 67 5.85 -10.24 15.93
C ASN A 67 4.63 -9.43 15.48
N VAL A 68 4.45 -9.20 14.18
CA VAL A 68 3.26 -8.54 13.64
C VAL A 68 2.10 -9.52 13.61
N LYS A 69 0.97 -9.14 14.23
CA LYS A 69 -0.24 -9.95 14.21
C LYS A 69 -0.73 -10.17 12.78
N GLU A 70 -1.23 -11.37 12.48
CA GLU A 70 -1.76 -11.70 11.15
C GLU A 70 -2.86 -10.74 10.67
N GLU A 71 -3.68 -10.23 11.58
CA GLU A 71 -4.72 -9.23 11.28
C GLU A 71 -4.16 -7.88 10.82
N ASP A 72 -2.94 -7.52 11.24
CA ASP A 72 -2.27 -6.27 10.90
C ASP A 72 -1.38 -6.41 9.65
N LYS A 73 -1.21 -7.63 9.12
CA LYS A 73 -0.49 -7.90 7.85
C LYS A 73 -1.34 -7.60 6.62
N LYS A 74 -2.65 -7.39 6.78
CA LYS A 74 -3.58 -7.00 5.70
C LYS A 74 -4.49 -5.89 6.15
N LEU A 75 -4.83 -4.98 5.24
CA LEU A 75 -5.82 -3.94 5.53
C LEU A 75 -7.19 -4.58 5.77
N LYS A 76 -7.92 -4.10 6.77
CA LYS A 76 -9.24 -4.63 7.11
C LYS A 76 -10.17 -4.52 5.90
N GLY A 77 -10.79 -5.65 5.53
CA GLY A 77 -11.68 -5.74 4.37
C GLY A 77 -10.97 -5.73 3.02
N PHE A 78 -9.64 -5.80 2.98
CA PHE A 78 -8.90 -5.93 1.74
C PHE A 78 -9.12 -7.30 1.11
N GLU A 79 -9.63 -7.28 -0.12
CA GLU A 79 -9.82 -8.47 -0.94
C GLU A 79 -9.03 -8.32 -2.25
N TRP A 80 -8.18 -9.30 -2.54
CA TRP A 80 -7.37 -9.29 -3.75
C TRP A 80 -8.17 -9.72 -4.97
N ARG A 81 -8.81 -8.77 -5.64
CA ARG A 81 -9.70 -8.98 -6.80
C ARG A 81 -8.97 -9.01 -8.15
N ILE A 82 -7.78 -9.62 -8.22
CA ILE A 82 -6.97 -9.62 -9.46
C ILE A 82 -7.67 -10.29 -10.65
N LYS A 83 -8.50 -11.30 -10.38
CA LYS A 83 -9.30 -12.01 -11.40
C LYS A 83 -10.30 -11.08 -12.09
N GLU A 84 -10.60 -9.95 -11.47
CA GLU A 84 -11.53 -8.95 -11.98
C GLU A 84 -10.84 -7.78 -12.67
N ARG A 85 -9.51 -7.76 -12.74
CA ARG A 85 -8.78 -6.72 -13.46
C ARG A 85 -9.16 -6.74 -14.95
N PRO A 86 -9.73 -5.67 -15.52
CA PRO A 86 -9.91 -5.54 -16.96
C PRO A 86 -8.54 -5.60 -17.68
N LEU A 87 -8.43 -6.43 -18.72
CA LEU A 87 -7.21 -6.57 -19.53
C LEU A 87 -7.29 -5.76 -20.82
N LYS A 88 -8.50 -5.54 -21.32
CA LYS A 88 -8.80 -4.72 -22.51
C LYS A 88 -9.99 -3.80 -22.25
N PRO A 89 -10.15 -2.70 -23.02
CA PRO A 89 -11.21 -1.73 -22.79
C PRO A 89 -12.62 -2.33 -22.80
N GLU A 90 -12.84 -3.39 -23.57
CA GLU A 90 -14.16 -4.04 -23.69
C GLU A 90 -14.58 -4.76 -22.41
N ASP A 91 -13.61 -5.14 -21.55
CA ASP A 91 -13.88 -5.91 -20.33
C ASP A 91 -14.68 -5.11 -19.29
N ILE A 92 -14.72 -3.77 -19.39
CA ILE A 92 -15.50 -2.92 -18.48
C ILE A 92 -17.01 -2.98 -18.75
N PHE A 93 -17.41 -3.48 -19.93
CA PHE A 93 -18.82 -3.62 -20.32
C PHE A 93 -19.37 -5.02 -20.05
N ILE A 94 -18.53 -5.95 -19.61
CA ILE A 94 -18.95 -7.31 -19.24
C ILE A 94 -19.68 -7.21 -17.88
N LYS A 95 -20.98 -7.54 -17.85
CA LYS A 95 -21.69 -7.76 -16.58
C LYS A 95 -21.07 -8.97 -15.89
N ARG A 96 -20.59 -8.76 -14.67
CA ARG A 96 -20.07 -9.80 -13.77
C ARG A 96 -20.99 -9.98 -12.58
#